data_AF-A0A6S7I8S7-F1
#
_entry.id   AF-A0A6S7I8S7-F1
#
_cell.length_a   1.000
_cell.length_b   1.000
_cell.length_c   1.000
_cell.angle_alpha   90.00
_cell.angle_beta   90.00
_cell.angle_gamma   90.00
#
_symmetry.space_group_name_H-M   'P 1'
#
loop_
_entity.id
_entity.type
_entity.pdbx_description
1 polymer ?
#
loop_
_entity_poly.entity_id
_entity_poly.type
_entity_poly.pdbx_seq_one_letter_code
_entity_poly.pdbx_strand_id
1 'polypeptide(L)'
;MPQVTRKPVRVPKTMFAPSRVEIKQSSEEKRPIRAKLRVSSSRESRVNHDKPWENMSLAGALPPLATTVTSINQSHELESTRNVEAAEASGNQTSSDWLVRHSLESEGLTIDHLMKQGILIRPPAGYPDTTPHLKFEAKVIKQFEFKLARLVEECQKRIDWLMEGSRKIFGLLKGQRVAILIDTSDANCGYGRLDLLQQSLQGLINEQLVNKDQLYLLSFGSQVDPIWEAIHD
;
A
#
# COMPACT_ATOMS: atom_id res chain seq x y z
N MET A 1 4.85 32.08 -45.83
CA MET A 1 4.22 31.97 -44.49
C MET A 1 4.74 33.12 -43.64
N PRO A 2 3.91 34.07 -43.18
CA PRO A 2 4.37 35.30 -42.54
C PRO A 2 4.67 35.07 -41.05
N GLN A 3 5.74 35.69 -40.56
CA GLN A 3 6.16 35.69 -39.16
C GLN A 3 5.25 36.61 -38.32
N VAL A 4 4.59 36.04 -37.31
CA VAL A 4 3.71 36.78 -36.39
C VAL A 4 4.55 37.35 -35.24
N THR A 5 4.85 38.65 -35.30
CA THR A 5 5.46 39.38 -34.18
C THR A 5 4.39 39.72 -33.13
N ARG A 6 4.40 39.04 -31.98
CA ARG A 6 3.53 39.40 -30.84
C ARG A 6 4.20 40.46 -29.97
N LYS A 7 3.61 41.66 -29.89
CA LYS A 7 3.99 42.68 -28.91
C LYS A 7 3.40 42.33 -27.53
N PRO A 8 4.10 42.59 -26.41
CA PRO A 8 3.57 42.32 -25.09
C PRO A 8 2.47 43.32 -24.72
N VAL A 9 1.35 42.82 -24.20
CA VAL A 9 0.25 43.60 -23.64
C VAL A 9 0.64 44.05 -22.23
N ARG A 10 0.74 45.36 -21.99
CA ARG A 10 0.88 45.93 -20.65
C ARG A 10 -0.49 46.02 -19.99
N VAL A 11 -0.68 45.32 -18.88
CA VAL A 11 -1.84 45.48 -18.00
C VAL A 11 -1.51 46.60 -16.98
N PRO A 12 -2.38 47.60 -16.76
CA PRO A 12 -2.15 48.62 -15.75
C PRO A 12 -2.16 48.02 -14.35
N LYS A 13 -1.20 48.39 -13.50
CA LYS A 13 -1.24 48.10 -12.06
C LYS A 13 -2.40 48.89 -11.44
N THR A 14 -3.48 48.20 -11.07
CA THR A 14 -4.50 48.77 -10.19
C THR A 14 -3.89 48.92 -8.80
N MET A 15 -3.92 50.15 -8.26
CA MET A 15 -3.64 50.40 -6.85
C MET A 15 -4.81 49.86 -6.04
N PHE A 16 -4.64 48.70 -5.41
CA PHE A 16 -5.46 48.31 -4.27
C PHE A 16 -4.61 48.46 -3.01
N ALA A 17 -4.90 49.50 -2.23
CA ALA A 17 -4.43 49.62 -0.86
C ALA A 17 -5.40 48.83 0.03
N PRO A 18 -4.95 47.78 0.75
CA PRO A 18 -5.83 47.10 1.69
C PRO A 18 -5.94 47.97 2.95
N SER A 19 -7.14 48.51 3.18
CA SER A 19 -7.52 49.10 4.45
C SER A 19 -7.45 48.04 5.56
N ARG A 20 -6.58 48.27 6.55
CA ARG A 20 -6.45 47.47 7.76
C ARG A 20 -7.75 47.56 8.57
N VAL A 21 -8.52 46.48 8.62
CA VAL A 21 -9.69 46.33 9.49
C VAL A 21 -9.24 45.61 10.76
N GLU A 22 -9.18 46.34 11.87
CA GLU A 22 -9.00 45.74 13.21
C GLU A 22 -10.34 45.24 13.72
N ILE A 23 -10.46 43.92 13.91
CA ILE A 23 -11.63 43.28 14.51
C ILE A 23 -11.36 43.11 16.00
N LYS A 24 -12.12 43.84 16.82
CA LYS A 24 -12.23 43.62 18.28
C LYS A 24 -12.93 42.29 18.54
N GLN A 25 -12.29 41.40 19.31
CA GLN A 25 -12.96 40.22 19.87
C GLN A 25 -13.86 40.65 21.03
N SER A 26 -15.18 40.46 20.89
CA SER A 26 -16.11 40.52 22.01
C SER A 26 -16.35 39.12 22.56
N SER A 27 -16.10 38.95 23.85
CA SER A 27 -16.44 37.78 24.64
C SER A 27 -17.95 37.66 24.79
N GLU A 28 -18.57 36.61 24.25
CA GLU A 28 -19.90 36.18 24.72
C GLU A 28 -20.12 34.68 24.52
N GLU A 29 -20.38 34.04 25.64
CA GLU A 29 -20.56 32.61 25.89
C GLU A 29 -21.94 32.15 25.37
N LYS A 30 -22.00 31.16 24.48
CA LYS A 30 -23.27 30.57 24.02
C LYS A 30 -23.40 29.11 24.43
N ARG A 31 -24.42 28.86 25.25
CA ARG A 31 -24.84 27.56 25.80
C ARG A 31 -25.37 26.62 24.71
N PRO A 32 -25.13 25.30 24.78
CA PRO A 32 -25.73 24.36 23.85
C PRO A 32 -27.16 23.94 24.24
N ILE A 33 -27.92 23.62 23.20
CA ILE A 33 -29.36 23.33 23.15
C ILE A 33 -29.62 21.87 23.56
N ARG A 34 -30.63 21.64 24.41
CA ARG A 34 -31.03 20.31 24.91
C ARG A 34 -32.09 19.68 24.01
N ALA A 35 -31.74 18.63 23.27
CA ALA A 35 -32.70 17.74 22.64
C ALA A 35 -33.29 16.75 23.67
N LYS A 36 -34.61 16.62 23.74
CA LYS A 36 -35.29 15.61 24.56
C LYS A 36 -35.54 14.35 23.72
N LEU A 37 -34.84 13.27 24.02
CA LEU A 37 -35.21 11.92 23.58
C LEU A 37 -35.77 11.15 24.77
N ARG A 38 -37.03 10.71 24.64
CA ARG A 38 -37.75 9.91 25.63
C ARG A 38 -37.47 8.44 25.30
N VAL A 39 -36.71 7.75 26.14
CA VAL A 39 -36.56 6.29 26.10
C VAL A 39 -37.06 5.72 27.43
N SER A 40 -37.92 4.72 27.30
CA SER A 40 -38.65 3.97 28.31
C SER A 40 -37.74 3.22 29.29
N SER A 41 -38.22 3.10 30.53
CA SER A 41 -37.52 2.50 31.66
C SER A 41 -37.19 1.03 31.49
N SER A 42 -35.95 0.65 31.77
CA SER A 42 -35.56 -0.70 32.18
C SER A 42 -34.53 -0.55 33.30
N ARG A 43 -34.77 -1.22 34.42
CA ARG A 43 -33.93 -1.15 35.64
C ARG A 43 -32.63 -1.91 35.39
N GLU A 44 -31.52 -1.20 35.27
CA GLU A 44 -30.17 -1.77 35.43
C GLU A 44 -29.32 -0.83 36.31
N SER A 45 -28.57 -1.46 37.20
CA SER A 45 -27.78 -0.86 38.27
C SER A 45 -26.70 0.09 37.73
N ARG A 46 -26.63 1.29 38.32
CA ARG A 46 -25.65 2.31 38.00
C ARG A 46 -24.23 1.83 38.36
N VAL A 47 -23.43 1.49 37.36
CA VAL A 47 -21.96 1.49 37.47
C VAL A 47 -21.46 2.83 36.91
N ASN A 48 -20.79 3.60 37.76
CA ASN A 48 -20.17 4.89 37.41
C ASN A 48 -18.97 4.62 36.49
N HIS A 49 -19.08 4.92 35.19
CA HIS A 49 -17.93 4.98 34.28
C HIS A 49 -17.45 6.41 34.18
N ASP A 50 -16.74 6.87 35.20
CA ASP A 50 -15.93 8.11 35.17
C ASP A 50 -14.73 7.93 36.10
N LYS A 51 -13.88 6.94 35.81
CA LYS A 51 -12.52 6.89 36.33
C LYS A 51 -11.55 6.88 35.15
N PRO A 52 -10.57 7.79 35.08
CA PRO A 52 -9.45 7.65 34.17
C PRO A 52 -8.67 6.38 34.55
N TRP A 53 -8.06 5.73 33.56
CA TRP A 53 -7.29 4.49 33.69
C TRP A 53 -6.32 4.55 34.89
N GLU A 54 -6.71 3.98 36.03
CA GLU A 54 -5.82 3.77 37.18
C GLU A 54 -4.94 2.56 36.86
N ASN A 55 -3.61 2.74 36.93
CA ASN A 55 -2.69 1.61 36.87
C ASN A 55 -3.03 0.63 37.99
N MET A 56 -3.42 -0.60 37.64
CA MET A 56 -3.64 -1.66 38.63
C MET A 56 -2.34 -1.89 39.40
N SER A 57 -2.39 -1.76 40.72
CA SER A 57 -1.25 -2.06 41.58
C SER A 57 -0.92 -3.55 41.47
N LEU A 58 0.29 -3.86 41.02
CA LEU A 58 0.82 -5.23 40.92
C LEU A 58 1.32 -5.78 42.26
N ALA A 59 1.12 -5.06 43.36
CA ALA A 59 1.57 -5.47 44.68
C ALA A 59 0.83 -6.75 45.12
N GLY A 60 1.53 -7.88 45.06
CA GLY A 60 1.02 -9.20 45.44
C GLY A 60 0.55 -10.09 44.28
N ALA A 61 0.73 -9.66 43.02
CA ALA A 61 0.43 -10.51 41.87
C ALA A 61 1.40 -11.70 41.81
N LEU A 62 0.86 -12.93 41.85
CA LEU A 62 1.65 -14.13 41.65
C LEU A 62 2.06 -14.23 40.17
N PRO A 63 3.29 -14.66 39.86
CA PRO A 63 3.68 -14.92 38.48
C PRO A 63 2.77 -15.99 37.87
N PRO A 64 2.38 -15.86 36.59
CA PRO A 64 1.53 -16.85 35.94
C PRO A 64 2.20 -18.22 35.97
N LEU A 65 1.43 -19.26 36.35
CA LEU A 65 1.90 -20.63 36.32
C LEU A 65 2.20 -21.02 34.85
N ALA A 66 3.18 -21.90 34.65
CA ALA A 66 3.57 -22.39 33.32
C ALA A 66 2.43 -23.05 32.52
N THR A 67 1.30 -23.37 33.17
CA THR A 67 0.12 -23.99 32.58
C THR A 67 -1.06 -23.03 32.43
N THR A 68 -0.87 -21.72 32.64
CA THR A 68 -1.92 -20.72 32.42
C THR A 68 -2.15 -20.57 30.92
N VAL A 69 -3.06 -21.39 30.39
CA VAL A 69 -3.53 -21.31 29.01
C VAL A 69 -4.39 -20.07 28.89
N THR A 70 -3.82 -18.98 28.38
CA THR A 70 -4.62 -17.86 27.87
C THR A 70 -5.36 -18.36 26.63
N SER A 71 -6.69 -18.33 26.64
CA SER A 71 -7.54 -18.71 25.51
C SER A 71 -7.48 -17.67 24.38
N ILE A 72 -6.27 -17.24 24.01
CA ILE A 72 -6.02 -16.30 22.94
C ILE A 72 -5.92 -17.12 21.67
N ASN A 73 -6.66 -16.70 20.65
CA ASN A 73 -6.79 -17.38 19.37
C ASN A 73 -5.48 -17.25 18.57
N GLN A 74 -4.48 -18.06 18.94
CA GLN A 74 -3.12 -18.05 18.38
C GLN A 74 -3.06 -18.34 16.87
N SER A 75 -4.14 -18.87 16.28
CA SER A 75 -4.19 -19.18 14.85
C SER A 75 -4.11 -17.94 13.97
N HIS A 76 -4.79 -16.85 14.33
CA HIS A 76 -4.79 -15.62 13.54
C HIS A 76 -3.44 -14.89 13.60
N GLU A 77 -2.77 -14.95 14.76
CA GLU A 77 -1.46 -14.32 14.97
C GLU A 77 -0.32 -15.13 14.32
N LEU A 78 -0.45 -16.46 14.24
CA LEU A 78 0.46 -17.32 13.48
C LEU A 78 0.33 -17.12 11.97
N GLU A 79 -0.89 -16.89 11.46
CA GLU A 79 -1.08 -16.59 10.03
C GLU A 79 -0.62 -15.16 9.68
N SER A 80 -0.83 -14.18 10.56
CA SER A 80 -0.32 -12.82 10.35
C SER A 80 1.21 -12.79 10.35
N THR A 81 1.87 -13.48 11.28
CA THR A 81 3.33 -13.59 11.31
C THR A 81 3.91 -14.32 10.10
N ARG A 82 3.25 -15.38 9.61
CA ARG A 82 3.67 -16.08 8.38
C ARG A 82 3.51 -15.22 7.12
N ASN A 83 2.44 -14.45 7.03
CA ASN A 83 2.24 -13.48 5.95
C ASN A 83 3.27 -12.34 6.03
N VAL A 84 3.63 -11.91 7.24
CA VAL A 84 4.68 -10.92 7.49
C VAL A 84 6.06 -11.48 7.11
N GLU A 85 6.43 -12.71 7.47
CA GLU A 85 7.72 -13.32 7.07
C GLU A 85 7.85 -13.49 5.55
N ALA A 86 6.78 -13.91 4.86
CA ALA A 86 6.76 -14.00 3.41
C ALA A 86 6.84 -12.61 2.75
N ALA A 87 6.21 -11.60 3.36
CA ALA A 87 6.28 -10.21 2.96
C ALA A 87 7.63 -9.57 3.27
N GLU A 88 8.35 -9.97 4.32
CA GLU A 88 9.68 -9.48 4.69
C GLU A 88 10.76 -10.05 3.77
N ALA A 89 10.70 -11.35 3.44
CA ALA A 89 11.58 -11.95 2.44
C ALA A 89 11.36 -11.36 1.02
N SER A 90 10.17 -10.81 0.76
CA SER A 90 9.78 -10.18 -0.51
C SER A 90 9.75 -8.65 -0.46
N GLY A 91 10.03 -8.03 0.71
CA GLY A 91 9.63 -6.66 1.04
C GLY A 91 10.31 -5.61 0.18
N ASN A 92 11.57 -5.87 -0.15
CA ASN A 92 12.38 -5.03 -1.03
C ASN A 92 12.53 -5.60 -2.44
N GLN A 93 11.91 -6.75 -2.73
CA GLN A 93 12.02 -7.37 -4.05
C GLN A 93 11.15 -6.62 -5.04
N THR A 94 11.75 -6.20 -6.14
CA THR A 94 11.06 -5.42 -7.17
C THR A 94 10.32 -6.37 -8.12
N SER A 95 9.33 -5.87 -8.86
CA SER A 95 8.57 -6.75 -9.77
C SER A 95 9.46 -7.44 -10.81
N SER A 96 10.51 -6.76 -11.29
CA SER A 96 11.51 -7.40 -12.17
C SER A 96 12.26 -8.53 -11.46
N ASP A 97 12.72 -8.30 -10.24
CA ASP A 97 13.49 -9.31 -9.49
C ASP A 97 12.61 -10.49 -9.10
N TRP A 98 11.32 -10.27 -8.90
CA TRP A 98 10.33 -11.30 -8.61
C TRP A 98 10.06 -12.16 -9.85
N LEU A 99 9.88 -11.53 -11.02
CA LEU A 99 9.63 -12.23 -12.28
C LEU A 99 10.80 -13.09 -12.75
N VAL A 100 12.05 -12.75 -12.39
CA VAL A 100 13.22 -13.62 -12.69
C VAL A 100 13.03 -15.03 -12.12
N ARG A 101 12.36 -15.14 -10.96
CA ARG A 101 12.10 -16.43 -10.29
C ARG A 101 10.73 -17.00 -10.67
N HIS A 102 9.75 -16.14 -10.90
CA HIS A 102 8.35 -16.50 -11.13
C HIS A 102 7.92 -16.10 -12.54
N SER A 103 8.51 -16.74 -13.55
CA SER A 103 8.16 -16.60 -14.95
C SER A 103 7.88 -17.96 -15.57
N LEU A 104 7.19 -17.95 -16.72
CA LEU A 104 6.98 -19.17 -17.49
C LEU A 104 8.30 -19.82 -17.92
N GLU A 105 9.34 -19.03 -18.17
CA GLU A 105 10.65 -19.54 -18.56
C GLU A 105 11.38 -20.15 -17.38
N SER A 106 11.40 -19.48 -16.23
CA SER A 106 12.07 -19.97 -15.01
C SER A 106 11.40 -21.23 -14.44
N GLU A 107 10.08 -21.35 -14.57
CA GLU A 107 9.32 -22.53 -14.14
C GLU A 107 9.29 -23.66 -15.18
N GLY A 108 9.88 -23.44 -16.36
CA GLY A 108 9.89 -24.43 -17.46
C GLY A 108 8.49 -24.72 -18.02
N LEU A 109 7.62 -23.72 -18.02
CA LEU A 109 6.22 -23.78 -18.47
C LEU A 109 6.02 -23.29 -19.91
N THR A 110 7.09 -23.21 -20.70
CA THR A 110 7.00 -22.85 -22.11
C THR A 110 6.64 -24.06 -22.97
N ILE A 111 6.06 -23.80 -24.15
CA ILE A 111 5.74 -24.85 -25.13
C ILE A 111 7.01 -25.62 -25.50
N ASP A 112 8.16 -24.96 -25.63
CA ASP A 112 9.43 -25.64 -25.90
C ASP A 112 9.77 -26.71 -24.85
N HIS A 113 9.61 -26.39 -23.55
CA HIS A 113 9.80 -27.37 -22.48
C HIS A 113 8.81 -28.51 -22.56
N LEU A 114 7.55 -28.23 -22.88
CA LEU A 114 6.54 -29.26 -23.06
C LEU A 114 6.89 -30.17 -24.24
N MET A 115 7.26 -29.61 -25.39
CA MET A 115 7.65 -30.33 -26.60
C MET A 115 8.84 -31.27 -26.38
N LYS A 116 9.81 -30.87 -25.54
CA LYS A 116 10.94 -31.72 -25.12
C LYS A 116 10.52 -32.96 -24.32
N GLN A 117 9.34 -32.93 -23.69
CA GLN A 117 8.79 -34.09 -22.96
C GLN A 117 7.82 -34.94 -23.81
N GLY A 118 7.57 -34.54 -25.06
CA GLY A 118 6.74 -35.30 -25.98
C GLY A 118 7.47 -36.49 -26.59
N ILE A 119 6.77 -37.62 -26.68
CA ILE A 119 7.26 -38.85 -27.31
C ILE A 119 6.81 -38.83 -28.77
N LEU A 120 7.76 -38.82 -29.69
CA LEU A 120 7.48 -38.90 -31.13
C LEU A 120 7.11 -40.34 -31.50
N ILE A 121 5.87 -40.55 -31.92
CA ILE A 121 5.39 -41.83 -32.43
C ILE A 121 5.36 -41.77 -33.95
N ARG A 122 6.15 -42.66 -34.57
CA ARG A 122 6.12 -42.85 -36.02
C ARG A 122 5.17 -43.99 -36.37
N PRO A 123 4.30 -43.80 -37.38
CA PRO A 123 3.47 -44.89 -37.90
C PRO A 123 4.33 -46.07 -38.39
N PRO A 124 3.84 -47.32 -38.26
CA PRO A 124 4.50 -48.49 -38.82
C PRO A 124 4.70 -48.37 -40.35
N ALA A 125 5.76 -48.99 -40.88
CA ALA A 125 6.03 -49.01 -42.30
C ALA A 125 4.86 -49.69 -43.07
N GLY A 126 4.27 -48.97 -44.03
CA GLY A 126 3.13 -49.44 -44.84
C GLY A 126 1.79 -48.75 -44.53
N TYR A 127 1.74 -47.82 -43.57
CA TYR A 127 0.56 -46.98 -43.33
C TYR A 127 0.45 -45.85 -44.37
N PRO A 128 -0.76 -45.46 -44.82
CA PRO A 128 -0.95 -44.41 -45.82
C PRO A 128 -0.58 -43.02 -45.31
N ASP A 129 -0.62 -42.81 -44.00
CA ASP A 129 -0.18 -41.58 -43.34
C ASP A 129 1.20 -41.81 -42.71
N THR A 130 2.20 -41.08 -43.21
CA THR A 130 3.58 -41.08 -42.71
C THR A 130 3.85 -39.96 -41.71
N THR A 131 2.84 -39.16 -41.34
CA THR A 131 3.05 -38.05 -40.41
C THR A 131 3.37 -38.57 -39.00
N PRO A 132 4.45 -38.09 -38.37
CA PRO A 132 4.75 -38.48 -37.00
C PRO A 132 3.83 -37.72 -36.04
N HIS A 133 3.32 -38.43 -35.03
CA HIS A 133 2.46 -37.85 -34.01
C HIS A 133 3.22 -37.66 -32.70
N LEU A 134 2.95 -36.58 -32.00
CA LEU A 134 3.53 -36.33 -30.68
C LEU A 134 2.55 -36.81 -29.61
N LYS A 135 2.99 -37.72 -28.75
CA LYS A 135 2.22 -38.21 -27.60
C LYS A 135 2.86 -37.74 -26.31
N PHE A 136 2.05 -37.21 -25.41
CA PHE A 136 2.49 -36.87 -24.06
C PHE A 136 1.99 -37.91 -23.07
N GLU A 137 2.81 -38.21 -22.06
CA GLU A 137 2.35 -38.98 -20.91
C GLU A 137 1.33 -38.17 -20.11
N ALA A 138 0.23 -38.79 -19.68
CA ALA A 138 -0.82 -38.11 -18.91
C ALA A 138 -0.28 -37.45 -17.63
N LYS A 139 0.75 -38.04 -17.01
CA LYS A 139 1.43 -37.48 -15.84
C LYS A 139 2.12 -36.15 -16.15
N VAL A 140 2.78 -36.04 -17.30
CA VAL A 140 3.47 -34.82 -17.75
C VAL A 140 2.46 -33.68 -17.94
N ILE A 141 1.36 -33.95 -18.64
CA ILE A 141 0.30 -32.95 -18.86
C ILE A 141 -0.30 -32.47 -17.54
N LYS A 142 -0.64 -33.38 -16.63
CA LYS A 142 -1.19 -33.03 -15.31
C LYS A 142 -0.21 -32.21 -14.46
N GLN A 143 1.08 -32.55 -14.50
CA GLN A 143 2.10 -31.78 -13.79
C GLN A 143 2.28 -30.37 -14.36
N PHE A 144 2.24 -30.25 -15.69
CA PHE A 144 2.30 -28.96 -16.37
C PHE A 144 1.10 -28.08 -15.99
N GLU A 145 -0.12 -28.63 -16.05
CA GLU A 145 -1.36 -27.95 -15.64
C GLU A 145 -1.30 -27.49 -14.18
N PHE A 146 -0.88 -28.37 -13.28
CA PHE A 146 -0.73 -28.04 -11.85
C PHE A 146 0.25 -26.90 -11.61
N LYS A 147 1.43 -26.95 -12.24
CA LYS A 147 2.44 -25.89 -12.12
C LYS A 147 1.94 -24.57 -12.68
N LEU A 148 1.20 -24.59 -13.78
CA LEU A 148 0.61 -23.39 -14.38
C LEU A 148 -0.44 -22.76 -13.47
N ALA A 149 -1.33 -23.57 -12.90
CA ALA A 149 -2.32 -23.10 -11.92
C ALA A 149 -1.62 -22.48 -10.69
N ARG A 150 -0.57 -23.12 -10.18
CA ARG A 150 0.24 -22.59 -9.08
C ARG A 150 0.86 -21.23 -9.42
N LEU A 151 1.48 -21.10 -10.59
CA LEU A 151 2.10 -19.84 -11.01
C LEU A 151 1.07 -18.71 -11.13
N VAL A 152 -0.14 -18.99 -11.62
CA VAL A 152 -1.25 -18.02 -11.65
C VAL A 152 -1.62 -17.58 -10.23
N GLU A 153 -1.71 -18.51 -9.28
CA GLU A 153 -1.98 -18.20 -7.88
C GLU A 153 -0.88 -17.32 -7.25
N GLU A 154 0.38 -17.62 -7.53
CA GLU A 154 1.53 -16.82 -7.08
C GLU A 154 1.53 -15.40 -7.67
N CYS A 155 1.21 -15.27 -8.96
CA CYS A 155 1.00 -13.97 -9.61
C CYS A 155 -0.13 -13.19 -8.94
N GLN A 156 -1.25 -13.84 -8.60
CA GLN A 156 -2.37 -13.18 -7.93
C GLN A 156 -1.97 -12.68 -6.54
N LYS A 157 -1.32 -13.54 -5.73
CA LYS A 157 -0.77 -13.15 -4.43
C LYS A 157 0.18 -11.94 -4.55
N ARG A 158 1.00 -11.92 -5.59
CA ARG A 158 1.91 -10.81 -5.86
C ARG A 158 1.17 -9.52 -6.25
N ILE A 159 0.11 -9.61 -7.04
CA ILE A 159 -0.75 -8.47 -7.38
C ILE A 159 -1.41 -7.92 -6.12
N ASP A 160 -2.01 -8.78 -5.30
CA ASP A 160 -2.67 -8.37 -4.05
C ASP A 160 -1.66 -7.67 -3.11
N TRP A 161 -0.44 -8.22 -3.01
CA TRP A 161 0.65 -7.59 -2.27
C TRP A 161 1.04 -6.20 -2.84
N LEU A 162 1.11 -6.03 -4.16
CA LEU A 162 1.39 -4.72 -4.78
C LEU A 162 0.26 -3.71 -4.58
N MET A 163 -0.97 -4.19 -4.39
CA MET A 163 -2.18 -3.38 -4.25
C MET A 163 -2.54 -3.05 -2.80
N GLU A 164 -1.65 -3.34 -1.86
CA GLU A 164 -1.83 -3.08 -0.43
C GLU A 164 -1.06 -1.83 0.03
N GLY A 165 -1.67 -1.07 0.94
CA GLY A 165 -1.05 0.08 1.61
C GLY A 165 -0.50 1.15 0.66
N SER A 166 0.67 1.68 1.03
CA SER A 166 1.39 2.70 0.27
C SER A 166 1.86 2.22 -1.10
N ARG A 167 2.06 0.90 -1.31
CA ARG A 167 2.51 0.34 -2.59
C ARG A 167 1.49 0.56 -3.71
N LYS A 168 0.20 0.55 -3.37
CA LYS A 168 -0.88 0.85 -4.32
C LYS A 168 -0.80 2.27 -4.89
N ILE A 169 -0.35 3.23 -4.08
CA ILE A 169 -0.40 4.66 -4.41
C ILE A 169 0.95 5.11 -4.99
N PHE A 170 2.05 4.75 -4.32
CA PHE A 170 3.39 5.23 -4.64
C PHE A 170 4.27 4.19 -5.34
N GLY A 171 3.80 2.94 -5.42
CA GLY A 171 4.64 1.81 -5.84
C GLY A 171 5.65 1.42 -4.76
N LEU A 172 6.62 0.61 -5.17
CA LEU A 172 7.72 0.18 -4.31
C LEU A 172 8.94 1.10 -4.49
N LEU A 173 9.37 1.76 -3.42
CA LEU A 173 10.52 2.67 -3.44
C LEU A 173 11.85 1.92 -3.40
N LYS A 174 12.64 2.07 -4.48
CA LYS A 174 13.99 1.48 -4.58
C LYS A 174 15.07 2.42 -4.04
N GLY A 175 16.17 1.83 -3.58
CA GLY A 175 17.34 2.56 -3.09
C GLY A 175 17.18 3.11 -1.67
N GLN A 176 18.29 3.52 -1.05
CA GLN A 176 18.32 4.03 0.33
C GLN A 176 18.28 5.55 0.46
N ARG A 177 18.54 6.26 -0.63
CA ARG A 177 18.42 7.71 -0.70
C ARG A 177 17.21 8.05 -1.53
N VAL A 178 16.17 8.55 -0.89
CA VAL A 178 14.88 8.81 -1.51
C VAL A 178 14.60 10.30 -1.48
N ALA A 179 14.22 10.87 -2.63
CA ALA A 179 13.69 12.22 -2.71
C ALA A 179 12.22 12.17 -3.11
N ILE A 180 11.37 12.85 -2.35
CA ILE A 180 9.92 12.92 -2.57
C ILE A 180 9.56 14.36 -2.89
N LEU A 181 8.87 14.53 -4.01
CA LEU A 181 8.34 15.80 -4.47
C LEU A 181 6.82 15.79 -4.31
N ILE A 182 6.29 16.70 -3.50
CA ILE A 182 4.87 16.80 -3.18
C ILE A 182 4.26 18.01 -3.91
N ASP A 183 3.29 17.75 -4.77
CA ASP A 183 2.44 18.80 -5.34
C ASP A 183 1.42 19.26 -4.28
N THR A 184 1.58 20.49 -3.81
CA THR A 184 0.71 21.14 -2.83
C THR A 184 -0.18 22.22 -3.46
N SER A 185 -0.35 22.21 -4.78
CA SER A 185 -1.27 23.12 -5.47
C SER A 185 -2.72 22.91 -5.06
N ASP A 186 -3.59 23.89 -5.31
CA ASP A 186 -5.04 23.77 -5.09
C ASP A 186 -5.64 22.57 -5.84
N ALA A 187 -5.02 22.16 -6.94
CA ALA A 187 -5.40 20.99 -7.71
C ALA A 187 -5.16 19.67 -6.97
N ASN A 188 -4.36 19.63 -5.91
CA ASN A 188 -4.10 18.42 -5.12
C ASN A 188 -4.53 18.58 -3.65
N CYS A 189 -4.49 19.79 -3.11
CA CYS A 189 -4.88 20.09 -1.73
C CYS A 189 -6.32 20.61 -1.57
N GLY A 190 -6.90 21.18 -2.64
CA GLY A 190 -8.25 21.76 -2.59
C GLY A 190 -9.35 20.71 -2.43
N TYR A 191 -10.53 21.17 -2.00
CA TYR A 191 -11.76 20.35 -1.89
C TYR A 191 -11.60 19.10 -0.99
N GLY A 192 -10.86 19.21 0.13
CA GLY A 192 -10.71 18.11 1.11
C GLY A 192 -9.74 17.00 0.69
N ARG A 193 -9.02 17.16 -0.43
CA ARG A 193 -8.03 16.18 -0.88
C ARG A 193 -6.72 16.22 -0.10
N LEU A 194 -6.46 17.33 0.60
CA LEU A 194 -5.31 17.44 1.51
C LEU A 194 -5.28 16.32 2.55
N ASP A 195 -6.43 15.97 3.14
CA ASP A 195 -6.50 14.93 4.16
C ASP A 195 -6.12 13.56 3.59
N LEU A 196 -6.55 13.25 2.36
CA LEU A 196 -6.19 12.01 1.66
C LEU A 196 -4.70 11.97 1.32
N LEU A 197 -4.14 13.10 0.88
CA LEU A 197 -2.72 13.23 0.61
C LEU A 197 -1.90 13.00 1.89
N GLN A 198 -2.29 13.61 3.00
CA GLN A 198 -1.63 13.44 4.30
C GLN A 198 -1.69 11.99 4.79
N GLN A 199 -2.85 11.35 4.72
CA GLN A 199 -3.01 9.94 5.09
C GLN A 199 -2.14 9.02 4.22
N SER A 200 -2.09 9.29 2.91
CA SER A 200 -1.27 8.51 1.97
C SER A 200 0.23 8.67 2.27
N LEU A 201 0.68 9.90 2.51
CA LEU A 201 2.07 10.19 2.88
C LEU A 201 2.44 9.57 4.23
N GLN A 202 1.53 9.60 5.21
CA GLN A 202 1.74 8.95 6.51
C GLN A 202 1.91 7.43 6.35
N GLY A 203 1.07 6.80 5.52
CA GLY A 203 1.22 5.38 5.17
C GLY A 203 2.57 5.10 4.50
N LEU A 204 3.00 5.95 3.56
CA LEU A 204 4.29 5.82 2.89
C LEU A 204 5.47 5.89 3.87
N ILE A 205 5.42 6.84 4.82
CA ILE A 205 6.47 7.02 5.82
C ILE A 205 6.60 5.76 6.69
N ASN A 206 5.48 5.29 7.23
CA ASN A 206 5.45 4.17 8.17
C ASN A 206 5.81 2.83 7.51
N GLU A 207 5.42 2.63 6.25
CA GLU A 207 5.60 1.34 5.58
C GLU A 207 6.92 1.23 4.81
N GLN A 208 7.40 2.30 4.17
CA GLN A 208 8.52 2.22 3.22
C GLN A 208 9.71 3.11 3.56
N LEU A 209 9.49 4.28 4.16
CA LEU A 209 10.58 5.26 4.39
C LEU A 209 11.34 5.03 5.70
N VAL A 210 10.72 4.37 6.68
CA VAL A 210 11.38 4.03 7.96
C VAL A 210 12.68 3.24 7.77
N ASN A 211 12.77 2.48 6.68
CA ASN A 211 13.91 1.64 6.32
C ASN A 211 14.87 2.32 5.33
N LYS A 212 14.82 3.65 5.16
CA LYS A 212 15.67 4.42 4.22
C LYS A 212 16.71 5.22 4.97
N ASP A 213 17.91 5.28 4.43
CA ASP A 213 19.06 5.94 5.08
C ASP A 213 18.98 7.45 4.95
N GLN A 214 18.51 7.97 3.80
CA GLN A 214 18.37 9.40 3.56
C GLN A 214 17.05 9.72 2.88
N LEU A 215 16.40 10.77 3.37
CA LEU A 215 15.14 11.27 2.83
C LEU A 215 15.27 12.77 2.53
N TYR A 216 14.83 13.17 1.34
CA TYR A 216 14.66 14.57 0.97
C TYR A 216 13.21 14.82 0.57
N LEU A 217 12.60 15.87 1.12
CA LEU A 217 11.19 16.18 0.91
C LEU A 217 11.05 17.62 0.44
N LEU A 218 10.41 17.78 -0.72
CA LEU A 218 10.23 19.05 -1.38
C LEU A 218 8.75 19.22 -1.69
N SER A 219 8.14 20.33 -1.27
CA SER A 219 6.79 20.70 -1.70
C SER A 219 6.83 21.75 -2.80
N PHE A 220 5.89 21.69 -3.74
CA PHE A 220 5.75 22.68 -4.78
C PHE A 220 4.29 23.01 -5.08
N GLY A 221 4.03 24.30 -5.31
CA GLY A 221 2.75 24.82 -5.78
C GLY A 221 3.01 26.03 -6.68
N SER A 222 2.57 27.22 -6.27
CA SER A 222 2.96 28.48 -6.94
C SER A 222 4.43 28.84 -6.70
N GLN A 223 5.03 28.32 -5.64
CA GLN A 223 6.44 28.42 -5.31
C GLN A 223 6.94 27.04 -4.85
N VAL A 224 8.25 26.86 -4.85
CA VAL A 224 8.91 25.66 -4.34
C VAL A 224 9.36 25.93 -2.92
N ASP A 225 8.83 25.17 -1.97
CA ASP A 225 9.16 25.27 -0.55
C ASP A 225 9.81 23.95 -0.10
N PRO A 226 11.14 23.92 0.09
CA PRO A 226 11.81 22.76 0.68
C PRO A 226 11.36 22.62 2.14
N ILE A 227 10.98 21.39 2.53
CA ILE A 227 10.48 21.13 3.88
C ILE A 227 11.63 21.04 4.90
N TRP A 228 12.84 20.73 4.43
CA TRP A 228 14.07 20.80 5.23
C TRP A 228 15.05 21.81 4.63
N GLU A 229 15.41 22.81 5.44
CA GLU A 229 16.37 23.86 5.06
C GLU A 229 17.83 23.38 5.14
N ALA A 230 18.10 22.30 5.89
CA ALA A 230 19.42 21.70 6.06
C ALA A 230 19.37 20.19 5.83
N ILE A 231 20.27 19.69 4.98
CA ILE A 231 20.55 18.26 4.82
C ILE A 231 21.35 17.85 6.05
N HIS A 232 20.78 17.00 6.90
CA HIS A 232 21.52 16.35 7.96
C HIS A 232 22.01 14.99 7.45
N ASP A 233 23.33 14.90 7.25
CA ASP A 233 24.06 13.69 6.88
C ASP A 233 24.16 12.68 8.04
#